data_AF-A0A1A0W0S1-F1
#
_entry.id   AF-A0A1A0W0S1-F1
#
_cell.length_a   1.000
_cell.length_b   1.000
_cell.length_c   1.000
_cell.angle_alpha   90.00
_cell.angle_beta   90.00
_cell.angle_gamma   90.00
#
_symmetry.space_group_name_H-M   'P 1'
#
loop_
_entity.id
_entity.type
_entity.pdbx_description
1 polymer ?
#
loop_
_entity_poly.entity_id
_entity_poly.type
_entity_poly.pdbx_seq_one_letter_code
_entity_poly.pdbx_strand_id
1 'polypeptide(L)'
;MLRYITRTVTRTESHLNPQLDGLTGAEYRRMCRYLTSIGELLVVREIVEELPPKYAFDERGELVWVNLTEDDIRAEMNKLTPQP
;
A
#
# COMPACT_ATOMS: atom_id res chain seq x y z
N MET A 1 -21.49 13.67 9.62
CA MET A 1 -20.08 13.49 9.29
C MET A 1 -19.71 12.08 9.71
N LEU A 2 -19.54 11.17 8.74
CA LEU A 2 -19.18 9.78 9.01
C LEU A 2 -17.74 9.72 9.56
N ARG A 3 -17.53 9.02 10.67
CA ARG A 3 -16.20 8.88 11.28
C ARG A 3 -15.56 7.59 10.80
N TYR A 4 -14.50 7.72 10.00
CA TYR A 4 -13.73 6.59 9.46
C TYR A 4 -12.43 6.41 10.23
N ILE A 5 -11.98 5.16 10.40
CA ILE A 5 -10.59 4.88 10.74
C ILE A 5 -9.85 4.63 9.43
N THR A 6 -8.95 5.55 9.07
CA THR A 6 -8.08 5.43 7.91
C THR A 6 -7.17 4.22 8.07
N ARG A 7 -7.17 3.34 7.06
CA ARG A 7 -6.26 2.19 7.01
C ARG A 7 -5.34 2.39 5.83
N THR A 8 -4.05 2.19 6.05
CA THR A 8 -3.04 2.24 4.99
C THR A 8 -2.32 0.90 4.92
N VAL A 9 -1.99 0.47 3.71
CA VAL A 9 -1.01 -0.60 3.48
C VAL A 9 0.18 -0.01 2.78
N THR A 10 1.36 -0.32 3.30
CA THR A 10 2.62 0.01 2.63
C THR A 10 3.05 -1.19 1.83
N ARG A 11 3.25 -0.99 0.52
CA ARG A 11 3.87 -2.00 -0.35
C ARG A 11 5.10 -1.44 -1.02
N THR A 12 6.07 -2.33 -1.23
CA THR A 12 7.31 -2.01 -1.90
C THR A 12 7.19 -2.40 -3.36
N GLU A 13 7.37 -1.44 -4.27
CA GLU A 13 7.38 -1.70 -5.72
C GLU A 13 8.75 -1.42 -6.32
N SER A 14 9.15 -2.25 -7.27
CA SER A 14 10.37 -2.07 -8.05
C SER A 14 10.02 -1.53 -9.42
N HIS A 15 10.55 -0.35 -9.74
CA HIS A 15 10.36 0.30 -11.03
C HIS A 15 11.69 0.43 -11.77
N LEU A 16 11.62 0.62 -13.09
CA LEU A 16 12.77 1.09 -13.85
C LEU A 16 13.13 2.51 -13.43
N ASN A 17 14.42 2.84 -13.51
CA ASN A 17 14.89 4.18 -13.18
C ASN A 17 14.20 5.24 -14.06
N PRO A 18 13.64 6.32 -13.48
CA PRO A 18 12.98 7.40 -14.22
C PRO A 18 13.86 8.09 -15.26
N GLN A 19 15.19 7.97 -15.16
CA GLN A 19 16.11 8.47 -16.19
C GLN A 19 15.94 7.76 -17.55
N LEU A 20 15.22 6.65 -17.60
CA LEU A 20 14.84 5.97 -18.83
C LEU A 20 13.58 6.55 -19.49
N ASP A 21 12.80 7.36 -18.77
CA ASP A 21 11.55 7.91 -19.26
C ASP A 21 11.80 8.86 -20.45
N GLY A 22 11.11 8.61 -21.56
CA GLY A 22 11.26 9.39 -22.79
C GLY A 22 12.48 9.04 -23.65
N LEU A 23 13.40 8.17 -23.18
CA LEU A 23 14.51 7.68 -24.00
C LEU A 23 14.06 6.58 -24.96
N THR A 24 14.61 6.58 -26.17
CA THR A 24 14.30 5.54 -27.18
C THR A 24 15.56 5.02 -27.87
N GLY A 25 15.41 3.87 -28.55
CA GLY A 25 16.43 3.32 -29.45
C GLY A 25 17.83 3.17 -28.82
N ALA A 26 18.83 3.83 -29.42
CA ALA A 26 20.22 3.71 -29.01
C ALA A 26 20.55 4.41 -27.68
N GLU A 27 19.81 5.47 -27.34
CA GLU A 27 20.00 6.24 -26.11
C GLU A 27 19.48 5.46 -24.91
N TYR A 28 18.27 4.89 -25.02
CA TYR A 28 17.70 3.98 -24.02
C TYR A 28 18.67 2.83 -23.70
N ARG A 29 19.20 2.14 -24.72
CA ARG A 29 20.14 1.03 -24.53
C ARG A 29 21.46 1.45 -23.88
N ARG A 30 21.96 2.65 -24.17
CA ARG A 30 23.16 3.18 -23.50
C ARG A 30 22.89 3.48 -22.04
N MET A 31 21.77 4.13 -21.75
CA MET A 31 21.37 4.47 -20.38
C MET A 31 21.10 3.22 -19.54
N CYS A 32 20.41 2.21 -20.08
CA CYS A 32 20.22 0.93 -19.38
C CYS A 32 21.56 0.30 -18.98
N ARG A 33 22.54 0.23 -19.90
CA ARG A 33 23.86 -0.35 -19.59
C ARG A 33 24.60 0.42 -18.50
N TYR A 34 24.54 1.75 -18.56
CA TYR A 34 25.13 2.60 -17.54
C TYR A 34 24.47 2.35 -16.17
N LEU A 35 23.14 2.43 -16.09
CA LEU A 35 22.41 2.22 -14.85
C LEU A 35 22.60 0.81 -14.28
N THR A 36 22.67 -0.22 -15.13
CA THR A 36 23.03 -1.58 -14.69
C THR A 36 24.44 -1.60 -14.08
N SER A 37 25.41 -0.92 -14.69
CA SER A 37 26.80 -0.92 -14.21
C SER A 37 26.99 -0.30 -12.83
N ILE A 38 26.11 0.63 -12.46
CA ILE A 38 26.12 1.30 -11.13
C ILE A 38 25.08 0.72 -10.17
N GLY A 39 24.30 -0.29 -10.58
CA GLY A 39 23.28 -0.92 -9.74
C GLY A 39 22.00 -0.10 -9.57
N GLU A 40 21.78 0.94 -10.37
CA GLU A 40 20.64 1.86 -10.26
C GLU A 40 19.57 1.64 -11.33
N LEU A 41 19.61 0.54 -12.08
CA LEU A 41 18.61 0.25 -13.11
C LEU A 41 17.19 0.14 -12.52
N LEU A 42 17.09 -0.44 -11.33
CA LEU A 42 15.84 -0.60 -10.60
C LEU A 42 15.83 0.34 -9.40
N VAL A 43 14.72 1.06 -9.23
CA VAL A 43 14.47 1.91 -8.08
C VAL A 43 13.34 1.29 -7.28
N VAL A 44 13.59 1.12 -5.99
CA VAL A 44 12.60 0.65 -5.04
C VAL A 44 11.85 1.85 -4.48
N ARG A 45 10.52 1.81 -4.54
CA ARG A 45 9.64 2.84 -3.95
C ARG A 45 8.70 2.20 -2.96
N GLU A 46 8.51 2.88 -1.84
CA GLU A 46 7.41 2.57 -0.91
C GLU A 46 6.17 3.32 -1.38
N ILE A 47 5.11 2.57 -1.65
CA ILE A 47 3.79 3.10 -1.98
C ILE A 47 2.90 2.89 -0.77
N VAL A 48 2.35 3.99 -0.26
CA VAL A 48 1.32 3.97 0.79
C VAL A 48 -0.02 4.04 0.10
N GLU A 49 -0.78 2.95 0.16
CA GLU A 49 -2.13 2.88 -0.39
C GLU A 49 -3.17 3.03 0.70
N GLU A 50 -4.11 3.93 0.48
CA GLU A 50 -5.29 4.07 1.33
C GLU A 50 -6.26 2.91 1.04
N LEU A 51 -6.54 2.11 2.06
CA LEU A 51 -7.54 1.08 2.01
C LEU A 51 -8.91 1.65 2.39
N PRO A 52 -10.00 1.10 1.83
CA PRO A 52 -11.32 1.40 2.34
C PRO A 52 -11.36 1.09 3.85
N PRO A 53 -12.12 1.89 4.63
CA PRO A 53 -12.30 1.63 6.05
C PRO A 53 -12.89 0.23 6.24
N LYS A 54 -12.80 -0.34 7.45
CA LYS A 54 -13.49 -1.61 7.79
C LYS A 54 -14.86 -1.40 8.41
N TYR A 55 -15.09 -0.22 8.96
CA TYR A 55 -16.34 0.17 9.57
C TYR A 55 -16.51 1.68 9.48
N ALA A 56 -17.77 2.13 9.50
CA ALA A 56 -18.12 3.54 9.54
C ALA A 56 -19.24 3.76 10.57
N PHE A 57 -19.14 4.86 11.31
CA PHE A 57 -20.15 5.30 12.28
C PHE A 57 -20.85 6.56 11.79
N ASP A 58 -22.14 6.68 12.06
CA ASP A 58 -22.88 7.92 11.87
C ASP A 58 -22.58 8.97 12.95
N GLU A 59 -23.29 10.10 12.89
CA GLU A 59 -23.14 11.20 13.84
C GLU A 59 -23.59 10.87 15.26
N ARG A 60 -24.40 9.82 15.43
CA ARG A 60 -24.91 9.36 16.73
C ARG A 60 -24.01 8.30 17.35
N GLY A 61 -22.96 7.88 16.63
CA GLY A 61 -22.07 6.80 17.03
C GLY A 61 -22.60 5.41 16.68
N GLU A 62 -23.65 5.33 15.86
CA GLU A 62 -24.22 4.06 15.41
C GLU A 62 -23.43 3.52 14.22
N LEU A 63 -23.21 2.21 14.21
CA LEU A 63 -22.46 1.52 13.17
C LEU A 63 -23.33 1.41 11.91
N VAL A 64 -22.94 2.12 10.85
CA VAL A 64 -23.72 2.17 9.59
C VAL A 64 -23.14 1.33 8.47
N TRP A 65 -21.87 0.95 8.56
CA TRP A 65 -21.24 0.11 7.56
C TRP A 65 -20.11 -0.71 8.18
N VAL A 66 -19.99 -1.96 7.75
CA VAL A 66 -19.00 -2.94 8.21
C VAL A 66 -18.56 -3.81 7.03
N ASN A 67 -17.26 -3.96 6.85
CA ASN A 67 -16.65 -4.90 5.92
C ASN A 67 -15.50 -5.61 6.65
N LEU A 68 -15.86 -6.62 7.44
CA LEU A 68 -14.93 -7.46 8.19
C LEU A 68 -14.82 -8.81 7.51
N THR A 69 -13.60 -9.30 7.35
CA THR A 69 -13.34 -10.69 6.96
C THR A 69 -13.43 -11.62 8.17
N GLU A 70 -13.48 -12.93 7.94
CA GLU A 70 -13.45 -13.92 9.03
C GLU A 70 -12.19 -13.77 9.91
N ASP A 71 -11.04 -13.49 9.30
CA ASP A 71 -9.79 -13.25 10.02
C ASP A 71 -9.85 -12.00 10.89
N ASP A 72 -10.54 -10.96 10.44
CA ASP A 72 -10.72 -9.73 11.20
C ASP A 72 -11.57 -9.95 12.45
N ILE A 73 -12.65 -10.71 12.31
CA ILE A 73 -13.53 -11.10 13.43
C ILE A 73 -12.72 -11.93 14.43
N ARG A 74 -11.96 -12.91 13.93
CA ARG A 74 -11.11 -13.77 14.77
C ARG A 74 -10.05 -12.96 15.53
N ALA A 75 -9.42 -11.99 14.87
CA ALA A 75 -8.43 -11.11 15.49
C ALA A 75 -9.01 -10.24 16.62
N GLU A 76 -10.21 -9.66 16.43
CA GLU A 76 -10.88 -8.88 17.47
C GLU A 76 -11.38 -9.76 18.63
N MET A 77 -11.94 -10.93 18.33
CA MET A 77 -12.32 -11.90 19.37
C MET A 77 -11.12 -12.33 20.22
N ASN A 78 -9.96 -12.54 19.60
CA ASN A 78 -8.73 -12.89 20.32
C ASN A 78 -8.20 -11.77 21.22
N LYS A 79 -8.51 -10.49 20.95
CA LYS A 79 -8.18 -9.37 21.85
C LYS A 79 -9.11 -9.30 23.07
N LEU A 80 -10.38 -9.68 22.88
CA LEU A 80 -11.40 -9.68 23.94
C LEU A 80 -11.30 -10.90 24.86
N THR A 81 -10.66 -11.96 24.38
CA THR A 81 -10.42 -13.18 25.16
C THR A 81 -9.10 -13.01 25.92
N PRO A 82 -9.09 -12.91 27.26
CA PRO A 82 -7.83 -12.89 28.00
C PRO A 82 -7.09 -14.20 27.70
N GLN A 83 -5.89 -14.09 27.12
CA GLN A 83 -5.02 -15.24 26.99
C GLN A 83 -4.57 -15.68 28.40
N PRO A 84 -4.55 -16.98 28.69
CA PRO A 84 -4.10 -17.51 29.98
C PRO A 84 -2.61 -17.25 30.23
#